data_AF-A0A3B0RDC2-F1
#
_entry.id   AF-A0A3B0RDC2-F1
#
_cell.length_a   1.000
_cell.length_b   1.000
_cell.length_c   1.000
_cell.angle_alpha   90.00
_cell.angle_beta   90.00
_cell.angle_gamma   90.00
#
_symmetry.space_group_name_H-M   'P 1'
#
loop_
_entity.id
_entity.type
_entity.pdbx_description
1 polymer ?
#
loop_
_entity_poly.entity_id
_entity_poly.type
_entity_poly.pdbx_seq_one_letter_code
_entity_poly.pdbx_strand_id
1 'polypeptide(L)' 'MGREAMDFDVVIVGAGPAGLSAAIRLKQLAAKAERELSVVVLEKGSEV' A
#
# COMPACT_ATOMS: atom_id res chain seq x y z
N MET A 1 -12.44 -23.34 8.43
CA MET A 1 -11.27 -22.59 7.92
C MET A 1 -11.57 -21.11 8.10
N GLY A 2 -10.80 -20.40 8.93
CA GLY A 2 -10.97 -18.95 9.11
C GLY A 2 -10.26 -18.19 8.00
N ARG A 3 -10.78 -17.02 7.61
CA ARG A 3 -10.02 -16.08 6.79
C ARG A 3 -9.03 -15.36 7.70
N GLU A 4 -7.77 -15.34 7.31
CA GLU A 4 -6.76 -14.47 7.95
C GLU A 4 -7.00 -13.02 7.49
N ALA A 5 -6.84 -12.08 8.41
CA ALA A 5 -7.03 -10.66 8.19
C ALA A 5 -5.87 -9.89 8.79
N MET A 6 -5.50 -8.79 8.14
CA MET A 6 -4.48 -7.85 8.59
C MET A 6 -5.00 -6.43 8.35
N ASP A 7 -4.74 -5.52 9.28
CA ASP A 7 -5.19 -4.13 9.19
C ASP A 7 -4.15 -3.23 8.53
N PHE A 8 -4.61 -2.39 7.61
CA PHE A 8 -3.83 -1.35 6.94
C PHE A 8 -4.72 -0.10 6.73
N ASP A 9 -4.13 1.09 6.77
CA ASP A 9 -4.87 2.32 6.49
C ASP A 9 -5.25 2.42 5.00
N VAL A 10 -4.38 1.90 4.13
CA VAL A 10 -4.60 1.86 2.68
C VAL A 10 -4.15 0.52 2.10
N VAL A 11 -5.04 -0.09 1.30
CA VAL A 11 -4.76 -1.28 0.49
C VAL A 11 -4.78 -0.88 -0.98
N ILE A 12 -3.69 -1.13 -1.70
CA ILE A 12 -3.59 -0.92 -3.15
C ILE A 12 -3.50 -2.29 -3.82
N VAL A 13 -4.33 -2.54 -4.82
CA VAL A 13 -4.31 -3.79 -5.60
C VAL A 13 -3.74 -3.50 -6.99
N GLY A 14 -2.61 -4.13 -7.32
CA GLY A 14 -1.80 -3.93 -8.50
C GLY A 14 -0.52 -3.14 -8.20
N ALA A 15 0.65 -3.76 -8.41
CA ALA A 15 1.96 -3.12 -8.24
C ALA A 15 2.55 -2.60 -9.56
N GLY A 16 1.70 -2.26 -10.53
CA GLY A 16 2.12 -1.52 -11.71
C GLY A 16 2.52 -0.07 -11.38
N PRO A 17 2.96 0.72 -12.39
CA PRO A 17 3.43 2.08 -12.19
C PRO A 17 2.45 2.99 -11.45
N ALA A 18 1.15 2.84 -11.71
CA ALA A 18 0.10 3.62 -11.04
C ALA A 18 0.00 3.28 -9.54
N GLY A 19 0.01 1.99 -9.19
CA GLY A 19 -0.13 1.53 -7.80
C GLY A 19 1.10 1.89 -6.95
N LEU A 20 2.30 1.69 -7.49
CA LEU A 20 3.54 2.07 -6.82
C LEU A 20 3.66 3.60 -6.69
N SER A 21 3.32 4.36 -7.74
CA SER A 21 3.32 5.82 -7.68
C SER A 21 2.35 6.34 -6.62
N ALA A 22 1.16 5.74 -6.52
CA ALA A 22 0.19 6.07 -5.48
C ALA A 22 0.73 5.75 -4.08
N ALA A 23 1.29 4.57 -3.86
CA ALA A 23 1.87 4.16 -2.58
C ALA A 23 3.00 5.11 -2.13
N ILE A 24 3.94 5.39 -3.03
CA ILE A 24 5.05 6.33 -2.79
C ILE A 24 4.51 7.71 -2.45
N ARG A 25 3.55 8.21 -3.25
CA ARG A 25 3.00 9.55 -3.06
C ARG A 25 2.26 9.68 -1.72
N LEU A 26 1.49 8.66 -1.34
CA LEU A 26 0.79 8.62 -0.05
C LEU A 26 1.78 8.66 1.12
N LYS A 27 2.84 7.85 1.09
CA LYS A 27 3.88 7.86 2.12
C LYS A 27 4.60 9.20 2.21
N GLN A 28 4.91 9.84 1.07
CA GLN A 28 5.50 11.18 1.05
C GLN A 28 4.57 12.24 1.66
N LEU A 29 3.27 12.19 1.38
CA LEU A 29 2.29 13.11 1.97
C LEU A 29 2.14 12.88 3.47
N ALA A 30 2.12 11.63 3.91
CA ALA A 30 2.06 11.25 5.32
C ALA A 30 3.28 11.77 6.10
N ALA A 31 4.49 11.57 5.55
CA ALA A 31 5.72 12.11 6.13
C ALA A 31 5.71 13.64 6.24
N LYS A 32 5.22 14.35 5.21
CA LYS A 32 5.07 15.82 5.24
C LYS A 32 4.06 16.31 6.27
N ALA A 33 3.06 15.48 6.58
CA ALA A 33 2.03 15.78 7.57
C ALA A 33 2.38 15.26 8.97
N GLU A 34 3.60 14.74 9.16
CA GLU A 34 4.05 14.11 10.42
C GLU A 34 3.07 13.05 10.93
N ARG A 35 2.51 12.27 10.00
CA ARG A 35 1.51 11.24 10.26
C ARG A 35 2.04 9.87 9.86
N GLU A 36 1.85 8.90 10.74
CA GLU A 36 2.02 7.49 10.40
C GLU A 36 0.87 7.00 9.51
N LEU A 37 1.21 6.31 8.42
CA LEU A 37 0.27 5.75 7.45
C LEU A 37 0.77 4.38 6.99
N SER A 38 0.07 3.32 7.32
CA SER A 38 0.34 1.96 6.85
C SER A 38 -0.27 1.73 5.46
N VAL A 39 0.55 1.31 4.50
CA VAL A 39 0.13 1.08 3.12
C VAL A 39 0.62 -0.30 2.69
N VAL A 40 -0.27 -1.12 2.17
CA VAL A 40 0.07 -2.40 1.54
C VAL A 40 -0.24 -2.35 0.05
N VAL A 41 0.65 -2.91 -0.76
CA VAL A 41 0.45 -3.09 -2.20
C VAL A 41 0.41 -4.60 -2.46
N LEU A 42 -0.67 -5.06 -3.07
CA LEU A 42 -0.88 -6.47 -3.43
C LEU A 42 -0.70 -6.63 -4.93
N GLU A 43 0.09 -7.62 -5.36
CA GLU A 43 0.27 -7.95 -6.76
C GLU A 43 0.16 -9.47 -6.95
N LYS A 44 -0.42 -9.89 -8.08
CA LYS A 44 -0.53 -11.29 -8.48
C LYS A 44 0.77 -11.80 -9.11
N GLY A 45 1.55 -10.91 -9.73
CA GLY A 45 2.89 -11.21 -10.22
C GLY A 45 3.78 -11.81 -9.14
N SER A 46 4.70 -12.71 -9.53
CA SER A 46 5.69 -13.29 -8.63
C SER A 46 6.76 -12.29 -8.20
N GLU A 47 6.86 -11.16 -8.91
CA GLU A 47 7.86 -10.12 -8.73
C GLU A 47 7.23 -8.75 -9.01
N VAL A 48 7.87 -7.70 -8.46
CA VAL A 48 7.54 -6.29 -8.64
C VAL A 48 8.82 -5.53 -8.92
#